data_AF-A0A9F5IZZ8-F1
#
_entry.id   AF-A0A9F5IZZ8-F1
#
_cell.length_a   1.000
_cell.length_b   1.000
_cell.length_c   1.000
_cell.angle_alpha   90.00
_cell.angle_beta   90.00
_cell.angle_gamma   90.00
#
_symmetry.space_group_name_H-M   'P 1'
#
loop_
_entity.id
_entity.type
_entity.pdbx_description
1 polymer ?
#
loop_
_entity_poly.entity_id
_entity_poly.type
_entity_poly.pdbx_seq_one_letter_code
_entity_poly.pdbx_strand_id
1 'polypeptide(L)'
;MTHAWETFRRDEYNGFLLIQHSYDYSMGPLRLVLIAPPEKLFVHGLQDRTCSAFLSLGKEADESSTLPRRISLVSSPEQLPPAVQTDHLRNRLGAAQEEGGADSKAAVVSTHPGTSAPKNFLPSVPPIPDGFNEKRKQSRLQINFSLFTSNKQTSKQLQTEKNEATVISGRKLAAQACEEIQRDVKLWLALGNKRPHLTVVLVGENPASHTYVRNKVKAAAAVGICSEIILRPKEISQEELLDLTGKLNKDSRVSGILVQLPLPDHIDERTVCNSVAPEKDVDGFHIFNIGRLCLDQPSIIPATAAAVWEIIKRTGIQTFGRNVVVAGRSKNVGMPISMLLHTDGEHERPGGDATVTITHRYTPKDQLMIHTQLADIVIVAAGIPKLITSDMIKRGAAVIDVGINHIHDPLTGKTKLVGDVDFEEVKKKASFITPVPGGVGPMTVAMLLKNTLIAAKKLIY
;
A
#
# COMPACT_ATOMS: atom_id res chain seq x y z
N MET A 1 34.82 16.18 1.30
CA MET A 1 35.68 16.43 0.13
C MET A 1 35.99 15.11 -0.53
N THR A 2 35.37 14.85 -1.69
CA THR A 2 35.88 13.99 -2.77
C THR A 2 35.07 14.36 -4.00
N HIS A 3 35.65 15.21 -4.86
CA HIS A 3 35.09 15.60 -6.15
C HIS A 3 35.35 14.49 -7.16
N ALA A 4 34.31 14.02 -7.85
CA ALA A 4 34.45 13.35 -9.14
C ALA A 4 34.04 14.37 -10.22
N TRP A 5 34.95 14.62 -11.16
CA TRP A 5 34.73 15.45 -12.33
C TRP A 5 34.13 14.57 -13.45
N GLU A 6 33.00 14.98 -14.02
CA GLU A 6 32.46 14.36 -15.24
C GLU A 6 33.04 15.07 -16.48
N THR A 7 33.64 14.30 -17.38
CA THR A 7 34.12 14.78 -18.68
C THR A 7 33.11 14.41 -19.77
N PHE A 8 32.40 15.40 -20.32
CA PHE A 8 31.54 15.21 -21.50
C PHE A 8 32.38 15.30 -22.78
N ARG A 9 32.36 14.27 -23.63
CA ARG A 9 32.73 14.40 -25.05
C ARG A 9 31.48 14.60 -25.88
N ARG A 10 31.54 15.58 -26.79
CA ARG A 10 30.45 15.99 -27.66
C ARG A 10 30.93 15.81 -29.09
N ASP A 11 30.53 14.72 -29.73
CA ASP A 11 30.81 14.50 -31.15
C ASP A 11 29.48 14.53 -31.92
N GLU A 12 29.34 15.51 -32.82
CA GLU A 12 28.18 15.66 -33.70
C GLU A 12 28.39 14.84 -34.98
N TYR A 13 27.51 13.88 -35.25
CA TYR A 13 27.39 13.26 -36.57
C TYR A 13 25.92 13.20 -36.97
N ASN A 14 25.58 13.89 -38.07
CA ASN A 14 24.29 13.86 -38.77
C ASN A 14 23.04 13.95 -37.86
N GLY A 15 23.02 14.90 -36.91
CA GLY A 15 21.78 15.31 -36.24
C GLY A 15 21.19 14.32 -35.22
N PHE A 16 21.96 13.32 -34.79
CA PHE A 16 21.59 12.44 -33.68
C PHE A 16 22.49 12.70 -32.47
N LEU A 17 21.89 12.82 -31.28
CA LEU A 17 22.62 12.96 -30.03
C LEU A 17 23.03 11.56 -29.52
N LEU A 18 24.32 11.23 -29.54
CA LEU A 18 24.84 10.04 -28.88
C LEU A 18 25.21 10.40 -27.42
N ILE A 19 24.56 9.75 -26.46
CA ILE A 19 25.00 9.76 -25.06
C ILE A 19 25.58 8.39 -24.76
N GLN A 20 26.89 8.33 -24.54
CA GLN A 20 27.61 7.09 -24.25
C GLN A 20 27.82 6.99 -22.73
N HIS A 21 27.15 6.06 -22.07
CA HIS A 21 27.43 5.71 -20.68
C HIS A 21 28.52 4.63 -20.64
N SER A 22 29.72 4.98 -20.19
CA SER A 22 30.76 4.01 -19.84
C SER A 22 30.64 3.63 -18.37
N TYR A 23 30.17 2.42 -18.08
CA TYR A 23 30.31 1.78 -16.77
C TYR A 23 31.32 0.64 -16.88
N ASP A 24 32.18 0.55 -15.87
CA ASP A 24 33.26 -0.43 -15.76
C ASP A 24 32.69 -1.86 -15.61
N TYR A 25 33.41 -2.83 -16.18
CA TYR A 25 32.92 -4.15 -16.58
C TYR A 25 32.54 -5.07 -15.40
N SER A 26 31.30 -5.60 -15.42
CA SER A 26 31.07 -7.06 -15.36
C SER A 26 29.63 -7.44 -15.76
N MET A 27 29.52 -8.11 -16.92
CA MET A 27 28.43 -9.00 -17.37
C MET A 27 27.02 -8.40 -17.66
N GLY A 28 26.77 -7.99 -18.91
CA GLY A 28 25.42 -7.84 -19.49
C GLY A 28 25.40 -7.06 -20.82
N PRO A 29 24.50 -7.36 -21.79
CA PRO A 29 24.56 -6.75 -23.13
C PRO A 29 24.13 -5.27 -23.12
N LEU A 30 24.92 -4.44 -23.79
CA LEU A 30 24.66 -3.01 -24.02
C LEU A 30 23.32 -2.81 -24.75
N ARG A 31 22.41 -2.02 -24.15
CA ARG A 31 21.21 -1.52 -24.81
C ARG A 31 21.50 -0.13 -25.37
N LEU A 32 21.51 0.00 -26.70
CA LEU A 32 21.49 1.31 -27.36
C LEU A 32 20.06 1.86 -27.35
N VAL A 33 19.88 3.10 -26.89
CA VAL A 33 18.62 3.84 -27.03
C VAL A 33 18.86 4.96 -28.04
N LEU A 34 18.18 4.88 -29.18
CA LEU A 34 18.16 5.96 -30.18
C LEU A 34 16.89 6.79 -29.97
N ILE A 35 17.05 8.10 -29.77
CA ILE A 35 15.93 9.05 -29.72
C ILE A 35 15.99 9.89 -30.99
N ALA A 36 14.94 9.83 -31.82
CA ALA A 36 14.79 10.66 -33.00
C ALA A 36 13.75 11.77 -32.75
N PRO A 37 13.96 13.00 -33.24
CA PRO A 37 12.98 14.09 -33.14
C PRO A 37 11.78 13.86 -34.07
N PRO A 38 10.61 14.46 -33.76
CA PRO A 38 9.32 14.06 -34.33
C PRO A 38 9.01 14.76 -35.66
N GLU A 39 9.95 14.84 -36.59
CA GLU A 39 9.66 15.34 -37.94
C GLU A 39 10.51 14.58 -38.96
N LYS A 40 9.84 13.81 -39.84
CA LYS A 40 10.33 12.92 -40.92
C LYS A 40 10.33 11.42 -40.58
N LEU A 41 9.16 10.81 -40.72
CA LEU A 41 9.02 9.39 -41.04
C LEU A 41 8.48 9.28 -42.46
N PHE A 42 9.37 9.18 -43.44
CA PHE A 42 9.04 8.66 -44.77
C PHE A 42 9.53 7.22 -44.84
N VAL A 43 8.60 6.29 -45.11
CA VAL A 43 8.89 4.88 -45.32
C VAL A 43 9.36 4.70 -46.76
N HIS A 44 10.60 4.28 -46.94
CA HIS A 44 11.04 3.64 -48.18
C HIS A 44 11.60 2.26 -47.84
N GLY A 45 10.90 1.25 -48.35
CA GLY A 45 11.29 -0.14 -48.23
C GLY A 45 12.40 -0.49 -49.21
N LEU A 46 13.31 -1.34 -48.76
CA LEU A 46 14.08 -2.23 -49.61
C LEU A 46 14.31 -3.54 -48.83
N GLN A 47 13.91 -4.62 -49.48
CA GLN A 47 14.17 -6.01 -49.13
C GLN A 47 15.68 -6.27 -49.20
N ASP A 48 16.31 -6.85 -48.18
CA ASP A 48 16.54 -8.30 -48.11
C ASP A 48 17.31 -8.70 -46.83
N ARG A 49 16.85 -9.82 -46.26
CA ARG A 49 17.50 -10.82 -45.38
C ARG A 49 18.32 -10.43 -44.14
N THR A 50 17.77 -10.92 -43.00
CA THR A 50 18.36 -11.32 -41.72
C THR A 50 18.24 -10.36 -40.53
N CYS A 51 17.04 -10.25 -39.98
CA CYS A 51 16.78 -10.28 -38.53
C CYS A 51 15.26 -10.35 -38.30
N SER A 52 14.79 -11.48 -37.76
CA SER A 52 13.39 -11.69 -37.39
C SER A 52 13.10 -11.02 -36.05
N ALA A 53 12.49 -9.83 -36.08
CA ALA A 53 11.73 -9.30 -34.95
C ALA A 53 10.23 -9.50 -35.25
N PHE A 54 9.56 -10.29 -34.40
CA PHE A 54 8.14 -10.59 -34.51
C PHE A 54 7.29 -9.33 -34.27
N LEU A 55 6.69 -8.82 -35.35
CA LEU A 55 5.49 -7.98 -35.33
C LEU A 55 4.28 -8.91 -35.45
N SER A 56 3.39 -8.89 -34.46
CA SER A 56 2.05 -9.46 -34.57
C SER A 56 1.06 -8.32 -34.79
N LEU A 57 0.54 -8.20 -36.00
CA LEU A 57 -0.67 -7.43 -36.32
C LEU A 57 -1.46 -8.15 -37.41
N GLY A 58 -2.77 -8.28 -37.16
CA GLY A 58 -3.80 -8.64 -38.12
C GLY A 58 -4.91 -9.45 -37.43
N LYS A 59 -6.20 -9.25 -37.67
CA LYS A 59 -6.99 -8.33 -38.52
C LYS A 59 -8.46 -8.75 -38.29
N GLU A 60 -9.42 -7.82 -38.35
CA GLU A 60 -10.63 -7.93 -39.21
C GLU A 60 -11.71 -6.87 -38.94
N ALA A 61 -12.47 -6.61 -40.01
CA ALA A 61 -13.72 -5.85 -40.17
C ALA A 61 -13.62 -4.32 -40.30
N ASP A 62 -14.33 -3.65 -41.21
CA ASP A 62 -14.99 -4.00 -42.48
C ASP A 62 -15.34 -2.65 -43.14
N GLU A 63 -15.58 -2.67 -44.44
CA GLU A 63 -15.85 -1.52 -45.31
C GLU A 63 -17.20 -0.84 -44.99
N SER A 64 -17.25 0.51 -45.05
CA SER A 64 -18.21 1.28 -45.89
C SER A 64 -18.39 2.75 -45.49
N SER A 65 -18.29 3.61 -46.51
CA SER A 65 -19.07 4.85 -46.71
C SER A 65 -18.66 6.21 -46.08
N THR A 66 -18.26 7.11 -47.00
CA THR A 66 -18.70 8.53 -47.18
C THR A 66 -18.24 9.68 -46.26
N LEU A 67 -17.31 10.49 -46.80
CA LEU A 67 -17.24 11.98 -46.83
C LEU A 67 -17.14 12.81 -45.52
N PRO A 68 -16.66 14.08 -45.57
CA PRO A 68 -15.55 14.56 -44.74
C PRO A 68 -15.98 15.36 -43.51
N ARG A 69 -15.14 15.38 -42.46
CA ARG A 69 -15.25 16.37 -41.38
C ARG A 69 -14.02 17.27 -41.30
N ARG A 70 -14.29 18.57 -41.45
CA ARG A 70 -13.44 19.73 -41.20
C ARG A 70 -12.60 19.58 -39.93
N ILE A 71 -11.31 19.88 -40.03
CA ILE A 71 -10.50 20.36 -38.91
C ILE A 71 -10.39 21.87 -39.08
N SER A 72 -10.97 22.60 -38.13
CA SER A 72 -10.81 24.05 -38.02
C SER A 72 -9.53 24.34 -37.24
N LEU A 73 -8.55 24.98 -37.88
CA LEU A 73 -7.42 25.63 -37.21
C LEU A 73 -7.91 26.95 -36.61
N VAL A 74 -7.75 27.14 -35.30
CA VAL A 74 -7.86 28.45 -34.66
C VAL A 74 -6.45 28.85 -34.20
N SER A 75 -5.96 29.91 -34.82
CA SER A 75 -4.74 30.65 -34.50
C SER A 75 -4.91 31.50 -33.24
N SER A 76 -3.90 31.56 -32.37
CA SER A 76 -3.81 32.53 -31.28
C SER A 76 -2.76 33.61 -31.58
N PRO A 77 -3.00 34.90 -31.28
CA PRO A 77 -2.03 35.97 -31.49
C PRO A 77 -1.17 36.24 -30.24
N GLU A 78 0.14 36.33 -30.48
CA GLU A 78 1.10 37.39 -30.12
C GLU A 78 1.18 38.02 -28.70
N GLN A 79 2.45 38.22 -28.30
CA GLN A 79 3.05 39.25 -27.41
C GLN A 79 3.48 38.87 -25.97
N LEU A 80 4.80 38.79 -25.81
CA LEU A 80 5.59 38.79 -24.56
C LEU A 80 5.85 40.23 -24.09
N PRO A 81 5.88 40.52 -22.77
CA PRO A 81 6.56 41.70 -22.23
C PRO A 81 7.92 41.35 -21.57
N PRO A 82 8.82 42.33 -21.40
CA PRO A 82 10.25 42.11 -21.11
C PRO A 82 10.58 42.06 -19.60
N ALA A 83 11.81 41.59 -19.34
CA ALA A 83 12.43 41.38 -18.05
C ALA A 83 12.50 42.65 -17.17
N VAL A 84 12.26 42.46 -15.86
CA VAL A 84 12.50 43.46 -14.81
C VAL A 84 13.69 43.03 -13.96
N GLN A 85 14.70 43.89 -13.94
CA GLN A 85 15.83 43.90 -13.00
C GLN A 85 15.33 44.07 -11.55
N THR A 86 15.95 43.38 -10.61
CA THR A 86 16.02 43.86 -9.22
C THR A 86 17.45 43.75 -8.72
N ASP A 87 18.03 44.94 -8.51
CA ASP A 87 19.19 45.19 -7.67
C ASP A 87 18.72 45.32 -6.20
N HIS A 88 19.69 45.17 -5.28
CA HIS A 88 19.63 45.29 -3.81
C HIS A 88 19.38 44.00 -3.01
N LEU A 89 20.45 43.36 -2.52
CA LEU A 89 21.02 43.69 -1.20
C LEU A 89 22.37 42.98 -0.97
N ARG A 90 23.38 43.81 -0.72
CA ARG A 90 24.74 43.47 -0.32
C ARG A 90 24.78 43.01 1.15
N ASN A 91 25.82 42.22 1.44
CA ASN A 91 26.50 42.00 2.72
C ASN A 91 25.92 40.93 3.67
N ARG A 92 26.58 39.77 3.73
CA ARG A 92 27.59 39.46 4.77
C ARG A 92 28.09 38.01 4.67
N LEU A 93 29.35 37.84 4.28
CA LEU A 93 30.21 36.70 4.61
C LEU A 93 31.59 37.27 4.95
N GLY A 94 32.21 36.82 6.06
CA GLY A 94 33.63 37.06 6.33
C GLY A 94 34.03 37.17 7.80
N ALA A 95 34.47 36.03 8.35
CA ALA A 95 35.69 35.80 9.14
C ALA A 95 36.00 36.56 10.46
N ALA A 96 36.14 35.74 11.51
CA ALA A 96 37.28 35.55 12.44
C ALA A 96 38.00 36.75 13.12
N GLN A 97 38.07 36.69 14.47
CA GLN A 97 39.24 36.87 15.37
C GLN A 97 38.73 36.70 16.83
N GLU A 98 39.20 35.72 17.61
CA GLU A 98 40.42 35.63 18.45
C GLU A 98 40.19 36.08 19.91
N GLU A 99 40.99 35.48 20.81
CA GLU A 99 41.03 35.53 22.29
C GLU A 99 40.09 34.54 23.02
N GLY A 100 40.53 33.65 23.91
CA GLY A 100 41.86 33.42 24.49
C GLY A 100 41.71 32.71 25.85
N GLY A 101 42.56 31.71 26.11
CA GLY A 101 42.87 31.15 27.44
C GLY A 101 41.91 30.08 27.97
N ALA A 102 42.33 29.07 28.72
CA ALA A 102 43.60 28.41 28.98
C ALA A 102 43.27 27.19 29.85
N ASP A 103 44.22 26.25 29.93
CA ASP A 103 44.36 25.20 30.94
C ASP A 103 43.44 23.98 30.91
N SER A 104 43.89 22.77 31.26
CA SER A 104 45.16 22.04 31.16
C SER A 104 44.86 20.68 31.78
N LYS A 105 45.29 19.58 31.14
CA LYS A 105 46.16 18.54 31.70
C LYS A 105 46.02 17.22 30.94
N ALA A 106 47.17 16.82 30.44
CA ALA A 106 47.49 15.52 29.89
C ALA A 106 47.54 14.44 30.99
N ALA A 107 47.27 13.20 30.58
CA ALA A 107 47.98 12.03 31.06
C ALA A 107 48.17 11.06 29.90
N VAL A 108 49.45 10.86 29.54
CA VAL A 108 49.99 9.88 28.60
C VAL A 108 50.45 8.66 29.41
N VAL A 109 50.56 7.48 28.75
CA VAL A 109 51.53 6.35 28.92
C VAL A 109 50.80 5.05 28.54
N SER A 110 50.90 4.56 27.29
CA SER A 110 51.92 3.63 26.70
C SER A 110 51.73 2.16 27.13
N THR A 111 51.91 1.06 26.38
CA THR A 111 52.24 0.70 24.97
C THR A 111 52.23 -0.85 24.89
N HIS A 112 51.57 -1.43 23.89
CA HIS A 112 51.86 -2.67 23.10
C HIS A 112 52.10 -4.08 23.78
N PRO A 113 52.20 -5.20 23.01
CA PRO A 113 51.14 -5.87 22.23
C PRO A 113 51.09 -7.41 22.50
N GLY A 114 50.06 -8.13 22.03
CA GLY A 114 50.03 -9.59 22.17
C GLY A 114 48.95 -10.30 21.34
N THR A 115 49.41 -11.10 20.39
CA THR A 115 48.71 -11.99 19.46
C THR A 115 47.97 -13.16 20.12
N SER A 116 46.82 -13.58 19.56
CA SER A 116 46.48 -14.95 19.10
C SER A 116 44.96 -15.25 19.18
N ALA A 117 44.46 -15.88 18.11
CA ALA A 117 43.08 -16.34 17.95
C ALA A 117 42.85 -17.73 18.57
N PRO A 118 41.61 -18.13 18.95
CA PRO A 118 41.30 -19.52 19.21
C PRO A 118 40.51 -20.17 18.05
N LYS A 119 40.98 -21.36 17.66
CA LYS A 119 40.34 -22.33 16.76
C LYS A 119 39.40 -23.27 17.52
N ASN A 120 38.40 -23.74 16.79
CA ASN A 120 37.45 -24.84 16.99
C ASN A 120 37.83 -25.98 17.95
N PHE A 121 36.83 -26.47 18.70
CA PHE A 121 36.76 -27.82 19.25
C PHE A 121 35.40 -28.46 18.91
N LEU A 122 35.42 -29.55 18.15
CA LEU A 122 34.35 -30.55 18.01
C LEU A 122 34.94 -31.91 18.42
N PRO A 123 34.25 -32.74 19.22
CA PRO A 123 34.75 -34.06 19.58
C PRO A 123 34.40 -35.13 18.53
N SER A 124 35.35 -36.04 18.31
CA SER A 124 35.35 -37.18 17.41
C SER A 124 34.67 -38.43 18.00
N VAL A 125 34.06 -39.25 17.15
CA VAL A 125 33.49 -40.58 17.47
C VAL A 125 34.25 -41.66 16.66
N PRO A 126 34.60 -42.83 17.23
CA PRO A 126 35.48 -43.83 16.61
C PRO A 126 34.76 -44.77 15.62
N PRO A 127 35.50 -45.53 14.77
CA PRO A 127 34.93 -46.32 13.68
C PRO A 127 34.51 -47.74 14.13
N ILE A 128 33.57 -48.34 13.40
CA ILE A 128 33.10 -49.74 13.56
C ILE A 128 33.22 -50.46 12.20
N PRO A 129 33.61 -51.76 12.16
CA PRO A 129 34.31 -52.36 11.02
C PRO A 129 33.41 -53.05 9.97
N ASP A 130 34.03 -53.36 8.83
CA ASP A 130 33.47 -54.04 7.66
C ASP A 130 33.06 -55.51 7.90
N GLY A 131 31.97 -55.88 7.22
CA GLY A 131 31.66 -57.26 6.84
C GLY A 131 30.37 -57.82 7.47
N PHE A 132 29.31 -58.00 6.66
CA PHE A 132 28.63 -59.29 6.45
C PHE A 132 27.40 -59.15 5.52
N ASN A 133 27.64 -59.54 4.28
CA ASN A 133 26.88 -60.47 3.44
C ASN A 133 25.54 -60.08 2.78
N GLU A 134 25.59 -60.22 1.46
CA GLU A 134 24.50 -60.34 0.49
C GLU A 134 23.49 -61.43 0.90
N LYS A 135 22.25 -61.04 1.21
CA LYS A 135 21.04 -61.86 1.07
C LYS A 135 19.81 -61.06 1.49
N ARG A 136 19.46 -60.00 0.74
CA ARG A 136 18.13 -59.34 0.85
C ARG A 136 17.80 -58.35 -0.28
N LYS A 137 18.40 -58.52 -1.47
CA LYS A 137 18.15 -57.61 -2.61
C LYS A 137 17.06 -58.08 -3.60
N GLN A 138 16.40 -59.22 -3.39
CA GLN A 138 15.35 -59.70 -4.31
C GLN A 138 13.92 -59.68 -3.74
N SER A 139 13.70 -59.27 -2.50
CA SER A 139 12.35 -59.28 -1.88
C SER A 139 11.68 -57.89 -1.76
N ARG A 140 12.37 -56.82 -2.18
CA ARG A 140 11.91 -55.43 -1.97
C ARG A 140 11.40 -54.71 -3.21
N LEU A 141 11.44 -55.34 -4.39
CA LEU A 141 11.03 -54.70 -5.64
C LEU A 141 9.57 -54.96 -6.07
N GLN A 142 8.83 -55.82 -5.37
CA GLN A 142 7.41 -56.10 -5.70
C GLN A 142 6.38 -55.53 -4.72
N ILE A 143 6.78 -54.96 -3.59
CA ILE A 143 5.82 -54.43 -2.59
C ILE A 143 5.56 -52.92 -2.76
N ASN A 144 6.34 -52.21 -3.57
CA ASN A 144 6.20 -50.75 -3.72
C ASN A 144 5.38 -50.28 -4.94
N PHE A 145 4.81 -51.18 -5.74
CA PHE A 145 3.98 -50.77 -6.89
C PHE A 145 2.47 -50.71 -6.58
N SER A 146 1.97 -51.43 -5.55
CA SER A 146 0.56 -51.38 -5.15
C SER A 146 0.23 -50.30 -4.11
N LEU A 147 1.20 -49.86 -3.30
CA LEU A 147 0.99 -48.75 -2.36
C LEU A 147 1.04 -47.36 -3.04
N PHE A 148 1.68 -47.25 -4.21
CA PHE A 148 1.79 -45.97 -4.93
C PHE A 148 0.54 -45.62 -5.75
N THR A 149 -0.33 -46.59 -6.05
CA THR A 149 -1.59 -46.37 -6.76
C THR A 149 -2.75 -46.08 -5.81
N SER A 150 -2.73 -46.59 -4.58
CA SER A 150 -3.78 -46.31 -3.59
C SER A 150 -3.67 -44.88 -3.02
N ASN A 151 -2.46 -44.38 -2.74
CA ASN A 151 -2.25 -43.04 -2.18
C ASN A 151 -2.49 -41.87 -3.17
N LYS A 152 -2.47 -42.14 -4.49
CA LYS A 152 -2.83 -41.12 -5.51
C LYS A 152 -4.34 -40.91 -5.63
N GLN A 153 -5.15 -41.89 -5.25
CA GLN A 153 -6.61 -41.74 -5.21
C GLN A 153 -7.07 -41.04 -3.92
N THR A 154 -6.44 -41.33 -2.78
CA THR A 154 -6.75 -40.65 -1.50
C THR A 154 -6.32 -39.18 -1.51
N SER A 155 -5.18 -38.85 -2.11
CA SER A 155 -4.73 -37.45 -2.26
C SER A 155 -5.52 -36.64 -3.30
N LYS A 156 -6.08 -37.29 -4.33
CA LYS A 156 -7.05 -36.65 -5.24
C LYS A 156 -8.43 -36.50 -4.61
N GLN A 157 -8.86 -37.41 -3.75
CA GLN A 157 -10.17 -37.34 -3.08
C GLN A 157 -10.21 -36.27 -1.97
N LEU A 158 -9.08 -36.01 -1.29
CA LEU A 158 -8.98 -34.97 -0.25
C LEU A 158 -8.88 -33.53 -0.79
N GLN A 159 -8.63 -33.34 -2.09
CA GLN A 159 -8.62 -32.01 -2.73
C GLN A 159 -9.99 -31.57 -3.27
N THR A 160 -11.04 -32.38 -3.08
CA THR A 160 -12.38 -32.15 -3.64
C THR A 160 -13.41 -31.56 -2.69
N GLU A 161 -13.03 -31.19 -1.45
CA GLU A 161 -14.03 -30.84 -0.42
C GLU A 161 -14.15 -29.36 -0.03
N LYS A 162 -13.31 -28.44 -0.53
CA LYS A 162 -13.58 -26.99 -0.38
C LYS A 162 -14.11 -26.38 -1.66
N ASN A 163 -15.39 -26.66 -1.94
CA ASN A 163 -16.14 -25.98 -3.00
C ASN A 163 -16.56 -24.54 -2.64
N GLU A 164 -16.32 -24.09 -1.40
CA GLU A 164 -16.66 -22.74 -0.95
C GLU A 164 -15.46 -22.04 -0.30
N ALA A 165 -15.41 -20.73 -0.52
CA ALA A 165 -14.42 -19.82 0.05
C ALA A 165 -14.46 -19.83 1.58
N THR A 166 -13.28 -19.71 2.18
CA THR A 166 -13.17 -19.43 3.60
C THR A 166 -13.65 -18.00 3.86
N VAL A 167 -14.75 -17.86 4.60
CA VAL A 167 -15.28 -16.53 4.96
C VAL A 167 -14.43 -15.94 6.07
N ILE A 168 -13.72 -14.86 5.76
CA ILE A 168 -12.85 -14.16 6.72
C ILE A 168 -13.73 -13.34 7.66
N SER A 169 -13.78 -13.74 8.93
CA SER A 169 -14.46 -12.98 9.98
C SER A 169 -13.59 -11.82 10.45
N GLY A 170 -13.79 -10.65 9.84
CA GLY A 170 -13.14 -9.42 10.29
C GLY A 170 -13.56 -9.02 11.72
N ARG A 171 -14.74 -9.42 12.19
CA ARG A 171 -15.13 -9.30 13.61
C ARG A 171 -14.19 -10.09 14.53
N LYS A 172 -13.84 -11.32 14.16
CA LYS A 172 -12.92 -12.16 14.95
C LYS A 172 -11.51 -11.57 14.96
N LEU A 173 -11.01 -11.16 13.79
CA LEU A 173 -9.70 -10.52 13.68
C LEU A 173 -9.64 -9.19 14.45
N ALA A 174 -10.72 -8.39 14.40
CA ALA A 174 -10.81 -7.14 15.14
C ALA A 174 -10.83 -7.37 16.65
N ALA A 175 -11.52 -8.41 17.14
CA ALA A 175 -11.49 -8.77 18.55
C ALA A 175 -10.07 -9.12 19.02
N GLN A 176 -9.34 -9.93 18.26
CA GLN A 176 -7.94 -10.27 18.54
C GLN A 176 -7.04 -9.02 18.56
N ALA A 177 -7.18 -8.14 17.57
CA ALA A 177 -6.44 -6.88 17.52
C ALA A 177 -6.78 -5.98 18.73
N CYS A 178 -8.05 -5.89 19.12
CA CYS A 178 -8.47 -5.13 20.29
C CYS A 178 -7.91 -5.71 21.60
N GLU A 179 -7.80 -7.03 21.74
CA GLU A 179 -7.14 -7.67 22.89
C GLU A 179 -5.65 -7.34 22.95
N GLU A 180 -4.95 -7.34 21.81
CA GLU A 180 -3.55 -6.89 21.69
C GLU A 180 -3.42 -5.42 22.12
N ILE A 181 -4.26 -4.54 21.56
CA ILE A 181 -4.25 -3.11 21.88
C ILE A 181 -4.54 -2.88 23.37
N GLN A 182 -5.51 -3.59 23.95
CA GLN A 182 -5.83 -3.45 25.38
C GLN A 182 -4.65 -3.87 26.25
N ARG A 183 -3.95 -4.96 25.90
CA ARG A 183 -2.71 -5.37 26.60
C ARG A 183 -1.65 -4.29 26.51
N ASP A 184 -1.43 -3.74 25.32
CA ASP A 184 -0.41 -2.71 25.11
C ASP A 184 -0.75 -1.38 25.82
N VAL A 185 -2.03 -1.03 25.93
CA VAL A 185 -2.50 0.12 26.72
C VAL A 185 -2.25 -0.11 28.21
N LYS A 186 -2.55 -1.31 28.74
CA LYS A 186 -2.30 -1.65 30.15
C LYS A 186 -0.80 -1.56 30.48
N LEU A 187 0.06 -2.09 29.60
CA LEU A 187 1.51 -2.00 29.76
C LEU A 187 1.98 -0.54 29.71
N TRP A 188 1.47 0.25 28.75
CA TRP A 188 1.80 1.67 28.64
C TRP A 188 1.47 2.46 29.91
N LEU A 189 0.31 2.21 30.52
CA LEU A 189 -0.12 2.82 31.76
C LEU A 189 0.70 2.36 32.97
N ALA A 190 1.07 1.07 33.02
CA ALA A 190 1.91 0.53 34.10
C ALA A 190 3.31 1.18 34.15
N LEU A 191 3.79 1.70 33.01
CA LEU A 191 5.02 2.49 32.91
C LEU A 191 4.86 3.95 33.39
N GLY A 192 3.69 4.33 33.93
CA GLY A 192 3.42 5.68 34.44
C GLY A 192 3.04 6.71 33.36
N ASN A 193 2.89 6.29 32.10
CA ASN A 193 2.51 7.19 31.02
C ASN A 193 1.03 7.59 31.08
N LYS A 194 0.72 8.74 30.46
CA LYS A 194 -0.66 9.20 30.31
C LYS A 194 -1.47 8.26 29.42
N ARG A 195 -2.75 8.09 29.77
CA ARG A 195 -3.70 7.31 28.97
C ARG A 195 -3.87 7.94 27.58
N PRO A 196 -3.84 7.14 26.49
CA PRO A 196 -4.15 7.65 25.16
C PRO A 196 -5.55 8.28 25.11
N HIS A 197 -5.68 9.37 24.36
CA HIS A 197 -6.94 10.09 24.20
C HIS A 197 -7.26 10.31 22.72
N LEU A 198 -8.43 9.85 22.29
CA LEU A 198 -8.98 10.03 20.95
C LEU A 198 -10.10 11.08 20.94
N THR A 199 -9.90 12.20 20.25
CA THR A 199 -10.96 13.19 20.03
C THR A 199 -11.58 12.99 18.65
N VAL A 200 -12.90 12.81 18.61
CA VAL A 200 -13.66 12.68 17.37
C VAL A 200 -14.51 13.93 17.13
N VAL A 201 -14.26 14.64 16.04
CA VAL A 201 -15.09 15.76 15.58
C VAL A 201 -16.12 15.24 14.59
N LEU A 202 -17.40 15.47 14.88
CA LEU A 202 -18.53 15.08 14.03
C LEU A 202 -19.34 16.33 13.66
N VAL A 203 -19.47 16.57 12.36
CA VAL A 203 -20.20 17.71 11.79
C VAL A 203 -21.52 17.21 11.18
N GLY A 204 -22.63 17.80 11.60
CA GLY A 204 -23.97 17.48 11.09
C GLY A 204 -24.60 16.22 11.68
N GLU A 205 -25.73 15.81 11.11
CA GLU A 205 -26.65 14.82 11.71
C GLU A 205 -26.80 13.53 10.91
N ASN A 206 -25.81 13.18 10.09
CA ASN A 206 -25.86 11.95 9.28
C ASN A 206 -25.97 10.70 10.20
N PRO A 207 -27.07 9.93 10.15
CA PRO A 207 -27.28 8.79 11.05
C PRO A 207 -26.22 7.70 10.94
N ALA A 208 -25.66 7.49 9.75
CA ALA A 208 -24.58 6.53 9.54
C ALA A 208 -23.31 7.01 10.26
N SER A 209 -22.93 8.28 10.10
CA SER A 209 -21.78 8.88 10.79
C SER A 209 -21.91 8.79 12.31
N HIS A 210 -23.07 9.11 12.87
CA HIS A 210 -23.36 8.95 14.31
C HIS A 210 -23.15 7.51 14.81
N THR A 211 -23.65 6.53 14.04
CA THR A 211 -23.49 5.12 14.38
C THR A 211 -22.02 4.69 14.35
N TYR A 212 -21.27 5.10 13.32
CA TYR A 212 -19.84 4.82 13.22
C TYR A 212 -19.04 5.44 14.37
N VAL A 213 -19.28 6.72 14.70
CA VAL A 213 -18.60 7.41 15.78
C VAL A 213 -18.90 6.77 17.14
N ARG A 214 -20.16 6.41 17.40
CA ARG A 214 -20.54 5.70 18.62
C ARG A 214 -19.81 4.36 18.76
N ASN A 215 -19.68 3.61 17.67
CA ASN A 215 -18.94 2.35 17.66
C ASN A 215 -17.44 2.55 17.94
N LYS A 216 -16.83 3.60 17.37
CA LYS A 216 -15.43 3.97 17.63
C LYS A 216 -15.20 4.30 19.12
N VAL A 217 -16.07 5.10 19.72
CA VAL A 217 -15.99 5.46 21.16
C VAL A 217 -16.18 4.24 22.07
N LYS A 218 -17.17 3.39 21.76
CA LYS A 218 -17.39 2.15 22.52
C LYS A 218 -16.16 1.23 22.47
N ALA A 219 -15.54 1.11 21.29
CA ALA A 219 -14.34 0.29 21.12
C ALA A 219 -13.12 0.91 21.82
N ALA A 220 -12.95 2.24 21.76
CA ALA A 220 -11.90 2.96 22.48
C ALA A 220 -11.97 2.69 23.99
N ALA A 221 -13.16 2.84 24.58
CA ALA A 221 -13.39 2.55 26.00
C ALA A 221 -13.05 1.09 26.35
N ALA A 222 -13.45 0.14 25.50
CA ALA A 222 -13.20 -1.30 25.74
C ALA A 222 -11.70 -1.65 25.78
N VAL A 223 -10.86 -0.95 25.01
CA VAL A 223 -9.40 -1.15 25.02
C VAL A 223 -8.66 -0.25 26.01
N GLY A 224 -9.38 0.60 26.77
CA GLY A 224 -8.80 1.49 27.77
C GLY A 224 -8.27 2.82 27.22
N ILE A 225 -8.70 3.23 26.02
CA ILE A 225 -8.41 4.54 25.44
C ILE A 225 -9.51 5.52 25.87
N CYS A 226 -9.13 6.71 26.34
CA CYS A 226 -10.09 7.79 26.57
C CYS A 226 -10.59 8.32 25.24
N SER A 227 -11.86 8.73 25.17
CA SER A 227 -12.36 9.38 23.96
C SER A 227 -13.42 10.41 24.26
N GLU A 228 -13.47 11.45 23.43
CA GLU A 228 -14.51 12.47 23.46
C GLU A 228 -15.09 12.67 22.05
N ILE A 229 -16.36 13.05 21.99
CA ILE A 229 -17.03 13.43 20.74
C ILE A 229 -17.31 14.92 20.82
N ILE A 230 -16.83 15.68 19.84
CA ILE A 230 -17.17 17.09 19.66
C ILE A 230 -18.17 17.18 18.52
N LEU A 231 -19.43 17.41 18.88
CA LEU A 231 -20.51 17.63 17.93
C LEU A 231 -20.50 19.08 17.46
N ARG A 232 -20.68 19.27 16.15
CA ARG A 232 -20.85 20.58 15.52
C ARG A 232 -22.04 20.55 14.56
N PRO A 233 -22.80 21.64 14.47
CA PRO A 233 -23.90 21.74 13.52
C PRO A 233 -23.37 21.66 12.09
N LYS A 234 -24.21 21.24 11.13
CA LYS A 234 -23.78 21.17 9.73
C LYS A 234 -23.40 22.55 9.20
N GLU A 235 -23.95 23.62 9.79
CA GLU A 235 -23.75 25.02 9.41
C GLU A 235 -22.40 25.60 9.86
N ILE A 236 -21.58 24.87 10.63
CA ILE A 236 -20.26 25.35 11.05
C ILE A 236 -19.44 25.81 9.82
N SER A 237 -18.78 26.95 9.96
CA SER A 237 -17.87 27.44 8.93
C SER A 237 -16.58 26.62 8.86
N GLN A 238 -15.90 26.66 7.71
CA GLN A 238 -14.58 26.05 7.60
C GLN A 238 -13.58 26.67 8.59
N GLU A 239 -13.61 27.99 8.78
CA GLU A 239 -12.71 28.70 9.71
C GLU A 239 -12.89 28.21 11.15
N GLU A 240 -14.12 28.11 11.64
CA GLU A 240 -14.40 27.61 12.99
C GLU A 240 -13.96 26.15 13.17
N LEU A 241 -14.05 25.32 12.12
CA LEU A 241 -13.58 23.94 12.16
C LEU A 241 -12.05 23.86 12.18
N LEU A 242 -11.36 24.74 11.45
CA LEU A 242 -9.90 24.85 11.47
C LEU A 242 -9.38 25.39 12.81
N ASP A 243 -10.10 26.33 13.44
CA ASP A 243 -9.80 26.80 14.78
C ASP A 243 -9.96 25.70 15.83
N LEU A 244 -10.99 24.85 15.66
CA LEU A 244 -11.21 23.70 16.52
C LEU A 244 -10.05 22.70 16.39
N THR A 245 -9.67 22.30 15.18
CA THR A 245 -8.52 21.39 14.98
C THR A 245 -7.22 22.02 15.49
N GLY A 246 -7.01 23.32 15.29
CA GLY A 246 -5.88 24.07 15.84
C GLY A 246 -5.78 24.04 17.37
N LYS A 247 -6.93 24.11 18.08
CA LYS A 247 -6.99 23.95 19.55
C LYS A 247 -6.64 22.53 19.97
N LEU A 248 -7.21 21.52 19.30
CA LEU A 248 -6.93 20.11 19.59
C LEU A 248 -5.48 19.72 19.33
N ASN A 249 -4.85 20.28 18.29
CA ASN A 249 -3.43 20.09 18.00
C ASN A 249 -2.56 20.54 19.19
N LYS A 250 -2.89 21.67 19.82
CA LYS A 250 -2.15 22.22 20.96
C LYS A 250 -2.47 21.54 22.29
N ASP A 251 -3.58 20.81 22.41
CA ASP A 251 -3.94 20.12 23.64
C ASP A 251 -3.05 18.90 23.89
N SER A 252 -2.17 18.98 24.89
CA SER A 252 -1.28 17.90 25.30
C SER A 252 -1.99 16.64 25.84
N ARG A 253 -3.28 16.74 26.15
CA ARG A 253 -4.11 15.60 26.57
C ARG A 253 -4.54 14.76 25.38
N VAL A 254 -4.71 15.36 24.21
CA VAL A 254 -5.21 14.71 22.99
C VAL A 254 -4.07 14.01 22.28
N SER A 255 -4.18 12.69 22.13
CA SER A 255 -3.20 11.86 21.41
C SER A 255 -3.55 11.71 19.93
N GLY A 256 -4.84 11.62 19.61
CA GLY A 256 -5.33 11.42 18.26
C GLY A 256 -6.58 12.24 17.97
N ILE A 257 -6.67 12.76 16.76
CA ILE A 257 -7.78 13.56 16.26
C ILE A 257 -8.35 12.87 15.02
N LEU A 258 -9.67 12.70 15.01
CA LEU A 258 -10.41 12.20 13.87
C LEU A 258 -11.50 13.21 13.52
N VAL A 259 -11.50 13.70 12.29
CA VAL A 259 -12.63 14.47 11.75
C VAL A 259 -13.47 13.52 10.90
N GLN A 260 -14.69 13.24 11.33
CA GLN A 260 -15.55 12.24 10.69
C GLN A 260 -16.04 12.75 9.33
N LEU A 261 -15.65 12.05 8.26
CA LEU A 261 -16.11 12.28 6.89
C LEU A 261 -17.40 11.49 6.56
N PRO A 262 -18.18 11.92 5.55
CA PRO A 262 -18.01 13.15 4.77
C PRO A 262 -18.39 14.40 5.55
N LEU A 263 -17.78 15.54 5.20
CA LEU A 263 -18.18 16.86 5.70
C LEU A 263 -19.28 17.47 4.81
N PRO A 264 -20.00 18.50 5.29
CA PRO A 264 -20.89 19.29 4.45
C PRO A 264 -20.18 19.90 3.23
N ASP A 265 -20.90 20.03 2.11
CA ASP A 265 -20.34 20.43 0.80
C ASP A 265 -19.64 21.80 0.78
N HIS A 266 -19.95 22.70 1.71
CA HIS A 266 -19.31 24.02 1.81
C HIS A 266 -17.96 23.99 2.54
N ILE A 267 -17.51 22.84 3.02
CA ILE A 267 -16.23 22.66 3.70
C ILE A 267 -15.29 21.81 2.85
N ASP A 268 -14.09 22.30 2.60
CA ASP A 268 -13.07 21.53 1.89
C ASP A 268 -12.44 20.48 2.83
N GLU A 269 -12.81 19.22 2.64
CA GLU A 269 -12.33 18.09 3.45
C GLU A 269 -10.80 17.99 3.46
N ARG A 270 -10.12 18.30 2.34
CA ARG A 270 -8.67 18.19 2.23
C ARG A 270 -7.97 19.22 3.11
N THR A 271 -8.46 20.45 3.12
CA THR A 271 -7.97 21.53 3.96
C THR A 271 -8.14 21.17 5.44
N VAL A 272 -9.29 20.61 5.81
CA VAL A 272 -9.53 20.15 7.19
C VAL A 272 -8.61 18.98 7.57
N CYS A 273 -8.46 17.97 6.72
CA CYS A 273 -7.54 16.85 6.97
C CYS A 273 -6.09 17.33 7.15
N ASN A 274 -5.64 18.30 6.34
CA ASN A 274 -4.31 18.89 6.44
C ASN A 274 -4.15 19.87 7.61
N SER A 275 -5.23 20.21 8.32
CA SER A 275 -5.16 21.04 9.53
C SER A 275 -4.89 20.22 10.80
N VAL A 276 -5.11 18.91 10.76
CA VAL A 276 -4.81 18.01 11.88
C VAL A 276 -3.29 17.78 11.94
N ALA A 277 -2.67 17.94 13.10
CA ALA A 277 -1.23 17.72 13.25
C ALA A 277 -0.86 16.29 12.81
N PRO A 278 0.20 16.08 11.99
CA PRO A 278 0.53 14.77 11.42
C PRO A 278 0.70 13.67 12.48
N GLU A 279 1.27 14.01 13.63
CA GLU A 279 1.49 13.12 14.76
C GLU A 279 0.21 12.76 15.52
N LYS A 280 -0.89 13.50 15.32
CA LYS A 280 -2.22 13.24 15.88
C LYS A 280 -3.24 12.76 14.83
N ASP A 281 -2.87 12.71 13.56
CA ASP A 281 -3.73 12.28 12.46
C ASP A 281 -3.90 10.76 12.44
N VAL A 282 -4.76 10.25 13.32
CA VAL A 282 -4.99 8.81 13.51
C VAL A 282 -5.76 8.15 12.36
N ASP A 283 -6.38 8.96 11.49
CA ASP A 283 -6.99 8.51 10.23
C ASP A 283 -5.98 8.47 9.07
N GLY A 284 -4.78 9.02 9.23
CA GLY A 284 -3.70 8.97 8.24
C GLY A 284 -3.98 9.78 6.96
N PHE A 285 -4.82 10.82 7.02
CA PHE A 285 -5.25 11.59 5.84
C PHE A 285 -4.41 12.83 5.58
N HIS A 286 -3.61 13.28 6.55
CA HIS A 286 -2.72 14.41 6.43
C HIS A 286 -1.70 14.15 5.31
N ILE A 287 -1.41 15.17 4.49
CA ILE A 287 -0.51 15.05 3.34
C ILE A 287 0.87 14.48 3.69
N PHE A 288 1.43 14.81 4.87
CA PHE A 288 2.68 14.21 5.35
C PHE A 288 2.57 12.70 5.61
N ASN A 289 1.49 12.22 6.24
CA ASN A 289 1.30 10.78 6.48
C ASN A 289 1.14 10.01 5.16
N ILE A 290 0.36 10.57 4.23
CA ILE A 290 0.20 10.02 2.89
C ILE A 290 1.50 10.07 2.09
N GLY A 291 2.24 11.18 2.14
CA GLY A 291 3.52 11.34 1.46
C GLY A 291 4.55 10.33 1.95
N ARG A 292 4.66 10.16 3.27
CA ARG A 292 5.52 9.14 3.88
C ARG A 292 5.10 7.72 3.52
N LEU A 293 3.79 7.44 3.48
CA LEU A 293 3.26 6.14 3.00
C LEU A 293 3.70 5.85 1.56
N CYS A 294 3.60 6.84 0.67
CA CYS A 294 4.00 6.72 -0.74
C CYS A 294 5.52 6.61 -0.95
N LEU A 295 6.32 6.98 0.05
CA LEU A 295 7.78 6.88 0.04
C LEU A 295 8.29 5.70 0.88
N ASP A 296 7.40 4.82 1.30
CA ASP A 296 7.72 3.62 2.10
C ASP A 296 8.39 3.91 3.44
N GLN A 297 8.11 5.10 3.97
CA GLN A 297 8.58 5.54 5.27
C GLN A 297 7.55 5.24 6.37
N PRO A 298 7.98 5.13 7.64
CA PRO A 298 7.05 4.99 8.76
C PRO A 298 6.05 6.15 8.81
N SER A 299 4.75 5.86 8.77
CA SER A 299 3.68 6.86 8.83
C SER A 299 2.43 6.32 9.51
N ILE A 300 1.51 7.20 9.90
CA ILE A 300 0.19 6.75 10.31
C ILE A 300 -0.58 6.34 9.05
N ILE A 301 -0.81 5.04 8.90
CA ILE A 301 -1.48 4.46 7.75
C ILE A 301 -3.00 4.64 7.88
N PRO A 302 -3.72 5.02 6.82
CA PRO A 302 -5.18 5.06 6.82
C PRO A 302 -5.82 3.80 7.38
N ALA A 303 -6.72 3.97 8.36
CA ALA A 303 -7.22 2.85 9.18
C ALA A 303 -7.86 1.72 8.34
N THR A 304 -8.59 2.05 7.27
CA THR A 304 -9.17 1.05 6.35
C THR A 304 -8.10 0.34 5.52
N ALA A 305 -7.06 1.04 5.07
CA ALA A 305 -5.97 0.41 4.34
C ALA A 305 -5.14 -0.51 5.24
N ALA A 306 -4.85 -0.07 6.47
CA ALA A 306 -4.24 -0.89 7.51
C ALA A 306 -5.11 -2.11 7.86
N ALA A 307 -6.44 -1.96 7.87
CA ALA A 307 -7.38 -3.06 8.12
C ALA A 307 -7.32 -4.13 7.04
N VAL A 308 -7.32 -3.74 5.77
CA VAL A 308 -7.15 -4.67 4.64
C VAL A 308 -5.81 -5.38 4.71
N TRP A 309 -4.74 -4.64 4.99
CA TRP A 309 -3.39 -5.19 5.15
C TRP A 309 -3.31 -6.22 6.29
N GLU A 310 -3.87 -5.91 7.46
CA GLU A 310 -3.91 -6.84 8.60
C GLU A 310 -4.78 -8.08 8.30
N ILE A 311 -5.89 -7.93 7.58
CA ILE A 311 -6.71 -9.06 7.14
C ILE A 311 -5.88 -10.02 6.28
N ILE A 312 -5.15 -9.50 5.29
CA ILE A 312 -4.29 -10.29 4.40
C ILE A 312 -3.23 -11.04 5.22
N LYS A 313 -2.47 -10.32 6.05
CA LYS A 313 -1.39 -10.88 6.87
C LYS A 313 -1.88 -11.95 7.84
N ARG A 314 -2.92 -11.65 8.62
CA ARG A 314 -3.45 -12.57 9.65
C ARG A 314 -4.11 -13.81 9.05
N THR A 315 -4.56 -13.72 7.80
CA THR A 315 -5.12 -14.86 7.05
C THR A 315 -4.03 -15.69 6.34
N GLY A 316 -2.80 -15.18 6.26
CA GLY A 316 -1.70 -15.85 5.55
C GLY A 316 -1.81 -15.79 4.02
N ILE A 317 -2.56 -14.83 3.49
CA ILE A 317 -2.70 -14.62 2.05
C ILE A 317 -1.38 -14.03 1.54
N GLN A 318 -0.75 -14.71 0.57
CA GLN A 318 0.51 -14.29 -0.03
C GLN A 318 0.31 -13.09 -0.94
N THR A 319 1.16 -12.07 -0.85
CA THR A 319 1.16 -10.88 -1.72
C THR A 319 2.37 -10.83 -2.65
N PHE A 320 3.53 -11.32 -2.20
CA PHE A 320 4.78 -11.28 -2.97
C PHE A 320 4.61 -11.95 -4.34
N GLY A 321 4.87 -11.18 -5.40
CA GLY A 321 4.76 -11.61 -6.79
C GLY A 321 3.33 -11.93 -7.26
N ARG A 322 2.29 -11.54 -6.49
CA ARG A 322 0.89 -11.81 -6.84
C ARG A 322 0.26 -10.67 -7.62
N ASN A 323 -0.73 -11.02 -8.44
CA ASN A 323 -1.54 -10.03 -9.13
C ASN A 323 -2.65 -9.54 -8.21
N VAL A 324 -2.72 -8.23 -8.00
CA VAL A 324 -3.73 -7.58 -7.18
C VAL A 324 -4.53 -6.61 -8.05
N VAL A 325 -5.86 -6.64 -7.93
CA VAL A 325 -6.72 -5.57 -8.45
C VAL A 325 -7.34 -4.81 -7.30
N VAL A 326 -7.21 -3.48 -7.34
CA VAL A 326 -7.91 -2.56 -6.44
C VAL A 326 -8.95 -1.78 -7.23
N ALA A 327 -10.23 -2.13 -7.04
CA ALA A 327 -11.36 -1.46 -7.66
C ALA A 327 -11.82 -0.29 -6.80
N GLY A 328 -11.27 0.89 -7.10
CA GLY A 328 -11.46 2.12 -6.34
C GLY A 328 -10.15 2.88 -6.20
N ARG A 329 -10.19 4.20 -6.39
CA ARG A 329 -9.01 5.08 -6.30
C ARG A 329 -9.16 6.25 -5.33
N SER A 330 -10.07 6.11 -4.36
CA SER A 330 -10.27 7.16 -3.35
C SER A 330 -8.97 7.39 -2.58
N LYS A 331 -8.76 8.63 -2.14
CA LYS A 331 -7.52 9.03 -1.46
C LYS A 331 -7.40 8.45 -0.04
N ASN A 332 -8.52 8.07 0.56
CA ASN A 332 -8.60 7.51 1.91
C ASN A 332 -8.59 5.97 1.96
N VAL A 333 -8.90 5.28 0.86
CA VAL A 333 -9.03 3.81 0.83
C VAL A 333 -8.26 3.20 -0.34
N GLY A 334 -8.72 3.42 -1.58
CA GLY A 334 -8.18 2.70 -2.74
C GLY A 334 -6.70 2.99 -3.02
N MET A 335 -6.30 4.27 -3.00
CA MET A 335 -4.90 4.65 -3.22
C MET A 335 -3.99 4.11 -2.11
N PRO A 336 -4.25 4.33 -0.80
CA PRO A 336 -3.40 3.78 0.25
C PRO A 336 -3.29 2.25 0.25
N ILE A 337 -4.38 1.53 -0.05
CA ILE A 337 -4.34 0.06 -0.21
C ILE A 337 -3.38 -0.34 -1.33
N SER A 338 -3.46 0.35 -2.47
CA SER A 338 -2.59 0.09 -3.62
C SER A 338 -1.12 0.36 -3.28
N MET A 339 -0.84 1.42 -2.52
CA MET A 339 0.52 1.75 -2.06
C MET A 339 1.08 0.68 -1.12
N LEU A 340 0.30 0.22 -0.14
CA LEU A 340 0.76 -0.85 0.76
C LEU A 340 1.09 -2.16 0.04
N LEU A 341 0.30 -2.52 -0.99
CA LEU A 341 0.42 -3.82 -1.64
C LEU A 341 1.53 -3.89 -2.68
N HIS A 342 1.81 -2.81 -3.40
CA HIS A 342 2.81 -2.86 -4.48
C HIS A 342 4.25 -2.58 -4.03
N THR A 343 4.42 -1.93 -2.88
CA THR A 343 5.73 -1.43 -2.43
C THR A 343 6.63 -2.55 -1.94
N ASP A 344 7.92 -2.24 -1.84
CA ASP A 344 8.98 -3.19 -1.50
C ASP A 344 8.86 -3.69 -0.06
N GLY A 345 8.94 -5.01 0.14
CA GLY A 345 8.94 -5.66 1.45
C GLY A 345 10.16 -5.32 2.32
N GLU A 346 11.26 -4.88 1.73
CA GLU A 346 12.54 -4.60 2.43
C GLU A 346 12.71 -3.13 2.85
N HIS A 347 11.77 -2.26 2.51
CA HIS A 347 11.79 -0.85 2.93
C HIS A 347 11.44 -0.65 4.42
N GLU A 348 11.76 0.55 4.95
CA GLU A 348 11.57 0.90 6.38
C GLU A 348 10.16 0.56 6.89
N ARG A 349 9.16 0.83 6.06
CA ARG A 349 7.80 0.33 6.22
C ARG A 349 7.63 -0.76 5.15
N PRO A 350 7.61 -2.06 5.53
CA PRO A 350 7.49 -3.16 4.57
C PRO A 350 6.21 -3.12 3.75
N GLY A 351 6.33 -3.31 2.44
CA GLY A 351 5.23 -3.45 1.50
C GLY A 351 4.86 -4.90 1.22
N GLY A 352 4.21 -5.13 0.08
CA GLY A 352 3.64 -6.43 -0.30
C GLY A 352 4.21 -7.06 -1.54
N ASP A 353 5.07 -6.35 -2.28
CA ASP A 353 5.72 -6.82 -3.50
C ASP A 353 4.72 -7.40 -4.53
N ALA A 354 3.50 -6.87 -4.56
CA ALA A 354 2.46 -7.31 -5.48
C ALA A 354 2.45 -6.47 -6.77
N THR A 355 2.08 -7.10 -7.88
CA THR A 355 1.75 -6.37 -9.10
C THR A 355 0.33 -5.84 -8.98
N VAL A 356 0.17 -4.53 -8.71
CA VAL A 356 -1.13 -3.90 -8.45
C VAL A 356 -1.69 -3.20 -9.69
N THR A 357 -2.91 -3.55 -10.08
CA THR A 357 -3.74 -2.82 -11.05
C THR A 357 -4.81 -2.01 -10.33
N ILE A 358 -4.86 -0.70 -10.58
CA ILE A 358 -5.87 0.19 -10.01
C ILE A 358 -6.98 0.42 -11.05
N THR A 359 -8.22 0.12 -10.70
CA THR A 359 -9.39 0.41 -11.54
C THR A 359 -10.30 1.45 -10.87
N HIS A 360 -11.16 2.09 -11.65
CA HIS A 360 -11.95 3.23 -11.20
C HIS A 360 -13.19 3.47 -12.07
N ARG A 361 -13.98 4.50 -11.77
CA ARG A 361 -15.23 4.83 -12.47
C ARG A 361 -15.15 4.96 -14.01
N TYR A 362 -13.97 5.23 -14.57
CA TYR A 362 -13.75 5.28 -16.03
C TYR A 362 -13.15 4.01 -16.62
N THR A 363 -12.90 2.98 -15.81
CA THR A 363 -12.46 1.68 -16.32
C THR A 363 -13.67 0.98 -16.93
N PRO A 364 -13.67 0.69 -18.24
CA PRO A 364 -14.74 -0.06 -18.87
C PRO A 364 -14.93 -1.43 -18.21
N LYS A 365 -16.16 -1.96 -18.21
CA LYS A 365 -16.50 -3.20 -17.49
C LYS A 365 -15.73 -4.42 -18.03
N ASP A 366 -15.52 -4.48 -19.34
CA ASP A 366 -14.70 -5.50 -20.01
C ASP A 366 -13.25 -5.44 -19.55
N GLN A 367 -12.66 -4.24 -19.44
CA GLN A 367 -11.30 -4.06 -18.92
C GLN A 367 -11.20 -4.47 -17.45
N LEU A 368 -12.18 -4.06 -16.63
CA LEU A 368 -12.26 -4.48 -15.23
C LEU A 368 -12.25 -6.01 -15.12
N MET A 369 -13.09 -6.68 -15.92
CA MET A 369 -13.21 -8.15 -15.94
C MET A 369 -11.89 -8.84 -16.33
N ILE A 370 -11.21 -8.36 -17.37
CA ILE A 370 -9.91 -8.90 -17.82
C ILE A 370 -8.92 -8.88 -16.65
N HIS A 371 -8.78 -7.74 -15.97
CA HIS A 371 -7.82 -7.62 -14.87
C HIS A 371 -8.21 -8.46 -13.66
N THR A 372 -9.49 -8.50 -13.27
CA THR A 372 -9.94 -9.29 -12.11
C THR A 372 -9.82 -10.80 -12.35
N GLN A 373 -9.93 -11.26 -13.60
CA GLN A 373 -9.73 -12.67 -13.96
C GLN A 373 -8.27 -13.11 -13.87
N LEU A 374 -7.32 -12.17 -13.95
CA LEU A 374 -5.88 -12.42 -13.76
C LEU A 374 -5.44 -12.30 -12.29
N ALA A 375 -6.26 -11.67 -11.46
CA ALA A 375 -5.91 -11.32 -10.08
C ALA A 375 -5.93 -12.54 -9.14
N ASP A 376 -4.90 -12.64 -8.32
CA ASP A 376 -4.86 -13.54 -7.15
C ASP A 376 -5.60 -12.92 -5.97
N ILE A 377 -5.64 -11.58 -5.89
CA ILE A 377 -6.36 -10.82 -4.86
C ILE A 377 -7.18 -9.73 -5.53
N VAL A 378 -8.48 -9.67 -5.24
CA VAL A 378 -9.37 -8.58 -5.66
C VAL A 378 -9.83 -7.83 -4.42
N ILE A 379 -9.54 -6.53 -4.37
CA ILE A 379 -9.98 -5.63 -3.33
C ILE A 379 -10.94 -4.63 -3.96
N VAL A 380 -12.16 -4.52 -3.44
CA VAL A 380 -13.18 -3.62 -4.00
C VAL A 380 -13.63 -2.60 -2.97
N ALA A 381 -13.55 -1.33 -3.36
CA ALA A 381 -13.83 -0.15 -2.54
C ALA A 381 -14.48 0.95 -3.43
N ALA A 382 -15.46 0.55 -4.23
CA ALA A 382 -16.09 1.40 -5.24
C ALA A 382 -17.41 2.02 -4.76
N GLY A 383 -18.10 1.40 -3.80
CA GLY A 383 -19.43 1.82 -3.35
C GLY A 383 -20.50 1.55 -4.40
N ILE A 384 -20.43 0.39 -5.04
CA ILE A 384 -21.38 -0.06 -6.08
C ILE A 384 -21.78 -1.50 -5.77
N PRO A 385 -23.03 -1.75 -5.32
CA PRO A 385 -23.51 -3.09 -5.03
C PRO A 385 -23.34 -4.04 -6.22
N LYS A 386 -22.83 -5.25 -5.95
CA LYS A 386 -22.65 -6.31 -6.96
C LYS A 386 -21.82 -5.89 -8.18
N LEU A 387 -20.89 -4.95 -8.02
CA LEU A 387 -19.92 -4.60 -9.06
C LEU A 387 -19.05 -5.79 -9.45
N ILE A 388 -18.62 -6.59 -8.46
CA ILE A 388 -17.78 -7.76 -8.67
C ILE A 388 -18.64 -9.03 -8.62
N THR A 389 -18.69 -9.74 -9.74
CA THR A 389 -19.48 -10.97 -9.93
C THR A 389 -18.60 -12.21 -10.11
N SER A 390 -19.19 -13.41 -10.02
CA SER A 390 -18.44 -14.68 -10.02
C SER A 390 -17.66 -14.95 -11.32
N ASP A 391 -18.16 -14.52 -12.47
CA ASP A 391 -17.48 -14.62 -13.77
C ASP A 391 -16.18 -13.78 -13.83
N MET A 392 -16.09 -12.72 -13.02
CA MET A 392 -14.94 -11.83 -12.96
C MET A 392 -13.78 -12.37 -12.11
N ILE A 393 -14.02 -13.38 -11.27
CA ILE A 393 -13.06 -13.82 -10.24
C ILE A 393 -12.25 -15.02 -10.73
N LYS A 394 -10.92 -15.01 -10.57
CA LYS A 394 -10.08 -16.20 -10.77
C LYS A 394 -10.42 -17.28 -9.74
N ARG A 395 -10.48 -18.55 -10.14
CA ARG A 395 -10.66 -19.66 -9.19
C ARG A 395 -9.53 -19.66 -8.17
N GLY A 396 -9.88 -19.68 -6.89
CA GLY A 396 -8.91 -19.66 -5.79
C GLY A 396 -8.37 -18.28 -5.42
N ALA A 397 -8.86 -17.19 -6.02
CA ALA A 397 -8.49 -15.83 -5.60
C ALA A 397 -9.01 -15.49 -4.20
N ALA A 398 -8.36 -14.53 -3.54
CA ALA A 398 -8.88 -13.88 -2.34
C ALA A 398 -9.69 -12.63 -2.73
N VAL A 399 -10.86 -12.44 -2.11
CA VAL A 399 -11.73 -11.29 -2.38
C VAL A 399 -11.99 -10.51 -1.09
N ILE A 400 -11.58 -9.24 -1.07
CA ILE A 400 -11.74 -8.34 0.08
C ILE A 400 -12.71 -7.22 -0.30
N ASP A 401 -13.90 -7.29 0.25
CA ASP A 401 -14.99 -6.33 0.06
C ASP A 401 -14.92 -5.24 1.14
N VAL A 402 -14.47 -4.06 0.71
CA VAL A 402 -14.40 -2.83 1.51
C VAL A 402 -15.65 -1.97 1.31
N GLY A 403 -16.46 -2.27 0.29
CA GLY A 403 -17.65 -1.53 -0.09
C GLY A 403 -18.69 -1.48 1.02
N ILE A 404 -19.39 -0.34 1.12
CA ILE A 404 -20.46 -0.13 2.09
C ILE A 404 -21.60 0.57 1.35
N ASN A 405 -22.68 -0.17 1.13
CA ASN A 405 -23.87 0.32 0.45
C ASN A 405 -25.10 0.05 1.31
N HIS A 406 -26.05 0.99 1.30
CA HIS A 406 -27.36 0.82 1.92
C HIS A 406 -28.38 0.54 0.84
N ILE A 407 -29.00 -0.64 0.87
CA ILE A 407 -30.09 -1.01 -0.03
C ILE A 407 -31.39 -1.15 0.77
N HIS A 408 -32.51 -0.78 0.16
CA HIS A 408 -33.81 -1.01 0.75
C HIS A 408 -34.25 -2.45 0.43
N ASP A 409 -34.58 -3.22 1.45
CA ASP A 409 -35.18 -4.54 1.27
C ASP A 409 -36.65 -4.35 0.86
N PRO A 410 -37.04 -4.73 -0.37
CA PRO A 410 -38.40 -4.54 -0.85
C PRO A 410 -39.44 -5.41 -0.11
N LEU A 411 -39.01 -6.49 0.55
CA LEU A 411 -39.90 -7.38 1.30
C LEU A 411 -40.12 -6.91 2.74
N THR A 412 -39.06 -6.42 3.40
CA THR A 412 -39.13 -6.03 4.82
C THR A 412 -39.23 -4.53 5.06
N GLY A 413 -39.00 -3.71 4.04
CA GLY A 413 -38.91 -2.25 4.15
C GLY A 413 -37.70 -1.77 4.95
N LYS A 414 -36.79 -2.66 5.33
CA LYS A 414 -35.62 -2.33 6.15
C LYS A 414 -34.42 -2.00 5.26
N THR A 415 -33.63 -1.03 5.70
CA THR A 415 -32.34 -0.75 5.07
C THR A 415 -31.33 -1.83 5.48
N LYS A 416 -30.73 -2.49 4.49
CA LYS A 416 -29.69 -3.50 4.67
C LYS A 416 -28.34 -2.95 4.21
N LEU A 417 -27.29 -3.25 4.98
CA LEU A 417 -25.92 -2.99 4.56
C LEU A 417 -25.40 -4.13 3.68
N VAL A 418 -24.90 -3.80 2.49
CA VAL A 418 -24.29 -4.75 1.54
C VAL A 418 -22.98 -4.19 1.01
N GLY A 419 -22.11 -5.06 0.55
CA GLY A 419 -20.82 -4.69 -0.04
C GLY A 419 -20.91 -4.49 -1.55
N ASP A 420 -19.75 -4.45 -2.20
CA ASP A 420 -19.62 -4.29 -3.65
C ASP A 420 -19.56 -5.64 -4.39
N VAL A 421 -19.47 -6.76 -3.67
CA VAL A 421 -19.35 -8.12 -4.23
C VAL A 421 -20.69 -8.84 -4.22
N ASP A 422 -20.98 -9.59 -5.28
CA ASP A 422 -22.05 -10.60 -5.27
C ASP A 422 -21.62 -11.82 -4.42
N PHE A 423 -21.70 -11.65 -3.11
CA PHE A 423 -21.06 -12.51 -2.10
C PHE A 423 -21.39 -14.00 -2.29
N GLU A 424 -22.66 -14.35 -2.47
CA GLU A 424 -23.09 -15.76 -2.55
C GLU A 424 -22.49 -16.49 -3.75
N GLU A 425 -22.41 -15.83 -4.92
CA GLU A 425 -21.86 -16.44 -6.13
C GLU A 425 -20.33 -16.42 -6.17
N VAL A 426 -19.71 -15.37 -5.64
CA VAL A 426 -18.25 -15.26 -5.57
C VAL A 426 -17.66 -16.22 -4.54
N LYS A 427 -18.37 -16.47 -3.43
CA LYS A 427 -17.98 -17.44 -2.40
C LYS A 427 -17.79 -18.86 -2.98
N LYS A 428 -18.49 -19.23 -4.05
CA LYS A 428 -18.36 -20.55 -4.70
C LYS A 428 -17.09 -20.69 -5.55
N LYS A 429 -16.34 -19.62 -5.77
CA LYS A 429 -15.17 -19.58 -6.68
C LYS A 429 -13.88 -19.14 -6.01
N ALA A 430 -13.97 -18.18 -5.08
CA ALA A 430 -12.84 -17.67 -4.31
C ALA A 430 -12.29 -18.70 -3.32
N SER A 431 -11.03 -18.56 -2.90
CA SER A 431 -10.47 -19.30 -1.76
C SER A 431 -10.76 -18.61 -0.43
N PHE A 432 -10.81 -17.27 -0.46
CA PHE A 432 -11.10 -16.40 0.68
C PHE A 432 -12.07 -15.29 0.27
N ILE A 433 -12.99 -14.93 1.16
CA ILE A 433 -13.91 -13.81 0.95
C ILE A 433 -14.23 -13.10 2.27
N THR A 434 -14.23 -11.77 2.30
CA THR A 434 -14.74 -11.01 3.45
C THR A 434 -16.23 -10.68 3.29
N PRO A 435 -17.08 -10.85 4.31
CA PRO A 435 -18.49 -10.48 4.23
C PRO A 435 -18.70 -8.98 4.48
N VAL A 436 -19.81 -8.44 3.98
CA VAL A 436 -20.33 -7.14 4.40
C VAL A 436 -21.78 -7.32 4.87
N PRO A 437 -22.11 -6.99 6.14
CA PRO A 437 -21.22 -6.51 7.21
C PRO A 437 -20.32 -7.60 7.81
N GLY A 438 -19.30 -7.18 8.57
CA GLY A 438 -18.50 -8.07 9.43
C GLY A 438 -17.11 -8.43 8.92
N GLY A 439 -16.74 -7.96 7.73
CA GLY A 439 -15.41 -8.02 7.15
C GLY A 439 -14.56 -6.81 7.55
N VAL A 440 -14.29 -5.90 6.60
CA VAL A 440 -13.30 -4.82 6.78
C VAL A 440 -13.72 -3.79 7.85
N GLY A 441 -14.99 -3.44 7.96
CA GLY A 441 -15.47 -2.39 8.88
C GLY A 441 -15.03 -2.53 10.35
N PRO A 442 -15.26 -3.69 11.02
CA PRO A 442 -14.74 -3.93 12.37
C PRO A 442 -13.22 -3.77 12.49
N MET A 443 -12.45 -4.20 11.48
CA MET A 443 -11.01 -4.05 11.45
C MET A 443 -10.57 -2.59 11.28
N THR A 444 -11.30 -1.78 10.51
CA THR A 444 -11.06 -0.34 10.41
C THR A 444 -11.12 0.32 11.79
N VAL A 445 -12.11 -0.04 12.61
CA VAL A 445 -12.20 0.50 13.98
C VAL A 445 -11.02 0.06 14.84
N ALA A 446 -10.64 -1.22 14.79
CA ALA A 446 -9.47 -1.72 15.55
C ALA A 446 -8.17 -0.99 15.13
N MET A 447 -7.97 -0.74 13.83
CA MET A 447 -6.78 -0.07 13.33
C MET A 447 -6.73 1.42 13.69
N LEU A 448 -7.88 2.11 13.75
CA LEU A 448 -7.95 3.46 14.29
C LEU A 448 -7.46 3.52 15.75
N LEU A 449 -7.86 2.56 16.58
CA LEU A 449 -7.41 2.49 17.98
C LEU A 449 -5.92 2.16 18.09
N LYS A 450 -5.42 1.29 17.20
CA LYS A 450 -3.98 1.01 17.07
C LYS A 450 -3.21 2.28 16.71
N ASN A 451 -3.68 3.05 15.73
CA ASN A 451 -3.09 4.34 15.34
C ASN A 451 -3.11 5.33 16.50
N THR A 452 -4.19 5.39 17.28
CA THR A 452 -4.27 6.24 18.47
C THR A 452 -3.21 5.88 19.51
N LEU A 453 -2.96 4.58 19.72
CA LEU A 453 -1.91 4.12 20.62
C LEU A 453 -0.51 4.44 20.07
N ILE A 454 -0.28 4.28 18.77
CA ILE A 454 0.97 4.65 18.10
C ILE A 454 1.25 6.14 18.27
N ALA A 455 0.25 6.99 18.05
CA ALA A 455 0.33 8.45 18.23
C ALA A 455 0.64 8.81 19.69
N ALA A 456 -0.06 8.21 20.65
CA ALA A 456 0.17 8.44 22.08
C ALA A 456 1.60 8.05 22.53
N LYS A 457 2.13 6.97 21.94
CA LYS A 457 3.49 6.47 22.20
C LYS A 457 4.58 7.21 21.42
N LYS A 458 4.23 8.08 20.47
CA LYS A 458 5.18 8.80 19.60
C LYS A 458 6.17 7.85 18.90
N LEU A 459 5.65 6.76 18.33
CA LEU A 459 6.51 5.75 17.69
C LEU A 459 6.97 6.14 16.28
N ILE A 460 6.44 7.23 15.72
CA ILE A 460 6.74 7.68 14.35
C ILE A 460 7.32 9.10 14.32
N TYR A 461 6.83 9.98 15.19
CA TYR A 461 7.13 11.42 15.23
C TYR A 461 7.80 11.83 16.53
#